data_AF-A0A7J8R728-F1
#
_entry.id   AF-A0A7J8R728-F1
#
_cell.length_a   1.000
_cell.length_b   1.000
_cell.length_c   1.000
_cell.angle_alpha   90.00
_cell.angle_beta   90.00
_cell.angle_gamma   90.00
#
_symmetry.space_group_name_H-M   'P 1'
#
loop_
_entity.id
_entity.type
_entity.pdbx_description
1 polymer ?
#
loop_
_entity_poly.entity_id
_entity_poly.type
_entity_poly.pdbx_seq_one_letter_code
_entity_poly.pdbx_strand_id
1 'polypeptide(L)'
;MVYMRRVLFKTSGPLRETTSVDEWLYNGGPYELIVLHFLVGVACYMSREWELSFRLGMHLWIIVAYSIPVATATAIFLIYSSGQGSFSDGMTLGIFGTFNFVIVF
;
A
#
# COMPACT_ATOMS: atom_id res chain seq x y z
N MET A 1 12.92 -13.57 1.72
CA MET A 1 12.26 -12.86 2.83
C MET A 1 13.21 -11.95 3.63
N VAL A 2 14.47 -12.35 3.90
CA VAL A 2 15.46 -11.53 4.64
C VAL A 2 15.92 -10.26 3.89
N TYR A 3 15.95 -10.28 2.55
CA TYR A 3 16.40 -9.14 1.73
C TYR A 3 15.40 -7.99 1.71
N MET A 4 14.10 -8.29 1.52
CA MET A 4 13.00 -7.32 1.62
C MET A 4 12.97 -6.62 2.99
N ARG A 5 13.27 -7.37 4.06
CA ARG A 5 13.33 -6.82 5.42
C ARG A 5 14.41 -5.77 5.62
N ARG A 6 15.56 -5.94 4.96
CA ARG A 6 16.73 -5.07 5.14
C ARG A 6 16.70 -3.82 4.25
N VAL A 7 15.87 -3.86 3.20
CA VAL A 7 15.73 -2.78 2.22
C VAL A 7 14.54 -1.90 2.58
N LEU A 8 13.33 -2.45 2.73
CA LEU A 8 12.11 -1.65 2.89
C LEU A 8 11.84 -1.13 4.31
N PHE A 9 12.27 -1.86 5.35
CA PHE A 9 11.90 -1.62 6.76
C PHE A 9 13.08 -1.12 7.60
N LYS A 10 13.85 -0.16 7.05
CA LYS A 10 15.11 0.28 7.66
C LYS A 10 14.92 1.03 8.99
N THR A 11 13.72 1.58 9.24
CA THR A 11 13.38 2.36 10.45
C THR A 11 11.95 2.12 10.95
N SER A 12 10.97 1.92 10.06
CA SER A 12 9.62 1.49 10.42
C SER A 12 9.52 -0.02 10.25
N GLY A 13 9.07 -0.71 11.30
CA GLY A 13 8.73 -2.12 11.26
C GLY A 13 7.39 -2.33 11.96
N PRO A 14 6.89 -3.57 12.02
CA PRO A 14 5.68 -3.86 12.78
C PRO A 14 5.87 -3.45 14.24
N LEU A 15 4.80 -3.01 14.91
CA LEU A 15 4.84 -2.51 16.30
C LEU A 15 5.57 -3.45 17.29
N ARG A 16 5.59 -4.75 16.99
CA ARG A 16 6.27 -5.77 17.81
C ARG A 16 7.79 -5.70 17.74
N GLU A 17 8.35 -5.03 16.73
CA GLU A 17 9.79 -4.86 16.53
C GLU A 17 10.33 -3.55 17.13
N THR A 18 9.45 -2.68 17.63
CA THR A 18 9.82 -1.42 18.30
C THR A 18 9.81 -1.56 19.82
N THR A 19 10.61 -0.76 20.52
CA THR A 19 10.70 -0.80 21.99
C THR A 19 9.53 -0.11 22.67
N SER A 20 8.87 0.84 22.00
CA SER A 20 7.71 1.57 22.50
C SER A 20 6.80 2.06 21.35
N VAL A 21 5.57 2.46 21.69
CA VAL A 21 4.63 3.05 20.73
C VAL A 21 5.14 4.41 20.23
N ASP A 22 5.82 5.18 21.08
CA ASP A 22 6.37 6.50 20.72
C ASP A 22 7.47 6.38 19.67
N GLU A 23 8.35 5.38 19.80
CA GLU A 23 9.37 5.07 18.79
C GLU A 23 8.71 4.68 17.45
N TRP A 24 7.65 3.86 17.50
CA TRP A 24 6.91 3.45 16.31
C TRP A 24 6.24 4.63 15.60
N LEU A 25 5.66 5.56 16.36
CA LEU A 25 5.07 6.78 15.82
C LEU A 25 6.14 7.70 15.19
N TYR A 26 7.29 7.85 15.86
CA TYR A 26 8.39 8.69 15.37
C TYR A 26 8.97 8.18 14.05
N ASN A 27 9.11 6.87 13.90
CA ASN A 27 9.68 6.24 12.72
C ASN A 27 8.71 6.12 11.53
N GLY A 28 7.47 6.63 11.65
CA GLY A 28 6.47 6.55 10.57
C GLY A 28 5.78 5.20 10.43
N GLY A 29 5.80 4.36 11.48
CA GLY A 29 5.12 3.07 11.53
C GLY A 29 3.63 3.07 11.11
N PRO A 30 2.83 4.12 11.39
CA PRO A 30 1.44 4.19 10.91
C PRO A 30 1.31 4.16 9.38
N TYR A 31 2.25 4.77 8.64
CA TYR A 31 2.19 4.81 7.18
C TYR A 31 2.27 3.39 6.59
N GLU A 32 3.25 2.62 7.05
CA GLU A 32 3.45 1.23 6.62
C GLU A 32 2.23 0.36 6.95
N LEU A 33 1.68 0.51 8.16
CA LEU A 33 0.49 -0.23 8.58
C LEU A 33 -0.70 0.09 7.67
N ILE A 34 -0.96 1.38 7.39
CA ILE A 34 -2.07 1.81 6.57
C ILE A 34 -1.91 1.31 5.14
N VAL A 35 -0.74 1.49 4.53
CA VAL A 35 -0.48 1.10 3.13
C VAL A 35 -0.65 -0.41 2.94
N LEU A 36 -0.05 -1.23 3.81
CA LEU A 36 -0.14 -2.69 3.69
C LEU A 36 -1.58 -3.18 3.89
N HIS A 37 -2.29 -2.69 4.90
CA HIS A 37 -3.69 -3.07 5.12
C HIS A 37 -4.61 -2.55 4.01
N PHE A 38 -4.33 -1.37 3.46
CA PHE A 38 -5.09 -0.81 2.35
C PHE A 38 -4.97 -1.67 1.09
N LEU A 39 -3.75 -2.10 0.72
CA LEU A 39 -3.55 -2.95 -0.45
C LEU A 39 -4.26 -4.30 -0.31
N VAL A 40 -4.22 -4.91 0.87
CA VAL A 40 -4.98 -6.14 1.16
C VAL A 40 -6.50 -5.86 1.09
N GLY A 41 -6.96 -4.77 1.70
CA GLY A 41 -8.37 -4.39 1.70
C GLY A 41 -8.93 -4.14 0.29
N VAL A 42 -8.17 -3.47 -0.57
CA VAL A 42 -8.54 -3.19 -1.97
C VAL A 42 -8.53 -4.47 -2.82
N ALA A 43 -7.58 -5.38 -2.58
CA ALA A 43 -7.59 -6.69 -3.22
C ALA A 43 -8.82 -7.52 -2.80
N CYS A 44 -9.15 -7.55 -1.51
CA CYS A 44 -10.35 -8.22 -1.01
C CYS A 44 -11.63 -7.55 -1.53
N TYR A 45 -11.65 -6.24 -1.69
CA TYR A 45 -12.77 -5.50 -2.28
C TYR A 45 -13.01 -5.95 -3.72
N MET A 46 -11.95 -6.07 -4.52
CA MET A 46 -12.04 -6.57 -5.89
C MET A 46 -12.67 -7.97 -5.93
N SER A 47 -12.23 -8.88 -5.06
CA SER A 47 -12.81 -10.23 -4.96
C SER A 47 -14.28 -10.21 -4.51
N ARG A 48 -14.65 -9.26 -3.65
CA ARG A 48 -16.04 -9.10 -3.21
C ARG A 48 -16.96 -8.66 -4.35
N GLU A 49 -16.53 -7.71 -5.20
CA GLU A 49 -17.29 -7.26 -6.38
C GLU A 49 -17.53 -8.40 -7.36
N TRP A 50 -16.55 -9.27 -7.52
CA TRP A 50 -16.65 -10.48 -8.31
C TRP A 50 -17.66 -11.48 -7.75
N GLU A 51 -17.60 -11.76 -6.45
CA GLU A 51 -18.54 -12.68 -5.80
C GLU A 51 -19.98 -12.16 -5.88
N LEU A 52 -20.17 -10.85 -5.67
CA LEU A 52 -21.49 -10.22 -5.78
C LEU A 52 -22.03 -10.29 -7.22
N SER A 53 -21.19 -9.99 -8.21
CA SER A 53 -21.57 -10.08 -9.63
C SER A 53 -22.00 -11.50 -10.00
N PHE A 54 -21.27 -12.51 -9.51
CA PHE A 54 -21.63 -13.91 -9.73
C PHE A 54 -22.95 -14.30 -9.05
N ARG A 55 -23.17 -13.88 -7.80
CA ARG A 55 -24.41 -14.15 -7.07
C ARG A 55 -25.64 -13.50 -7.73
N LEU A 56 -25.46 -12.36 -8.38
CA LEU A 56 -26.53 -11.64 -9.09
C LEU A 56 -26.67 -12.04 -10.57
N GLY A 57 -25.80 -12.91 -11.10
CA GLY A 57 -25.77 -13.25 -12.52
C GLY A 57 -25.40 -12.06 -13.44
N MET A 58 -24.70 -11.07 -12.91
CA MET A 58 -24.26 -9.88 -13.63
C MET A 58 -22.94 -10.13 -14.36
N HIS A 59 -22.67 -9.32 -15.39
CA HIS A 59 -21.44 -9.43 -16.17
C HIS A 59 -20.21 -8.96 -15.37
N LEU A 60 -19.11 -9.68 -15.48
CA LEU A 60 -17.86 -9.48 -14.73
C LEU A 60 -17.01 -8.27 -15.15
N TRP A 61 -17.53 -7.33 -15.93
CA TRP A 61 -16.71 -6.19 -16.38
C TRP A 61 -16.33 -5.24 -15.23
N ILE A 62 -17.08 -5.26 -14.13
CA ILE A 62 -16.84 -4.41 -12.95
C ILE A 62 -15.50 -4.76 -12.28
N ILE A 63 -15.19 -6.04 -12.06
CA ILE A 63 -13.89 -6.46 -11.51
C ILE A 63 -12.74 -6.08 -12.44
N VAL A 64 -12.93 -6.20 -13.76
CA VAL A 64 -11.90 -5.86 -14.75
C VAL A 64 -11.60 -4.36 -14.72
N ALA A 65 -12.63 -3.51 -14.71
CA ALA A 65 -12.44 -2.06 -14.60
C ALA A 65 -11.78 -1.68 -13.26
N TYR A 66 -12.18 -2.33 -12.16
CA TYR A 66 -11.61 -2.10 -10.85
C TYR A 66 -10.14 -2.55 -10.73
N SER A 67 -9.66 -3.45 -11.58
CA SER A 67 -8.25 -3.86 -11.59
C SER A 67 -7.26 -2.73 -11.90
N ILE A 68 -7.68 -1.72 -12.66
CA ILE A 68 -6.86 -0.55 -13.01
C ILE A 68 -6.41 0.22 -11.76
N PRO A 69 -7.32 0.75 -10.92
CA PRO A 69 -6.91 1.47 -9.72
C PRO A 69 -6.16 0.58 -8.71
N VAL A 70 -6.44 -0.73 -8.66
CA VAL A 70 -5.68 -1.65 -7.79
C VAL A 70 -4.24 -1.78 -8.25
N ALA A 71 -4.02 -1.93 -9.57
CA ALA A 71 -2.68 -1.97 -10.15
C ALA A 71 -1.93 -0.64 -9.93
N THR A 72 -2.60 0.50 -10.14
CA THR A 72 -2.03 1.83 -9.89
C THR A 72 -1.63 2.01 -8.43
N ALA A 73 -2.50 1.66 -7.48
CA ALA A 73 -2.18 1.75 -6.06
C ALA A 73 -0.98 0.86 -5.68
N THR A 74 -0.93 -0.36 -6.22
CA THR A 74 0.19 -1.29 -5.98
C THR A 74 1.50 -0.75 -6.55
N ALA A 75 1.45 -0.13 -7.74
CA ALA A 75 2.61 0.44 -8.39
C ALA A 75 3.21 1.59 -7.57
N ILE A 76 2.37 2.54 -7.15
CA ILE A 76 2.80 3.75 -6.44
C ILE A 76 3.26 3.43 -5.01
N PHE A 77 2.49 2.63 -4.27
CA PHE A 77 2.75 2.43 -2.85
C PHE A 77 3.73 1.30 -2.53
N LEU A 78 3.90 0.31 -3.42
CA LEU A 78 4.69 -0.88 -3.13
C LEU A 78 5.83 -1.09 -4.13
N ILE A 79 5.54 -1.05 -5.44
CA ILE A 79 6.58 -1.33 -6.45
C ILE A 79 7.60 -0.20 -6.51
N TYR A 80 7.15 1.06 -6.52
CA TYR A 80 8.04 2.22 -6.56
C TYR A 80 8.95 2.29 -5.32
N SER A 81 8.38 2.20 -4.12
CA SER A 81 9.13 2.16 -2.86
C SER A 81 10.09 0.97 -2.79
N SER A 82 9.70 -0.20 -3.31
CA SER A 82 10.60 -1.35 -3.40
C SER A 82 11.73 -1.15 -4.41
N GLY A 83 11.50 -0.40 -5.49
CA GLY A 83 12.52 -0.07 -6.49
C GLY A 83 13.55 0.93 -5.96
N GLN A 84 13.12 1.91 -5.17
CA GLN A 84 14.01 2.88 -4.50
C GLN A 84 14.69 2.29 -3.25
N GLY A 85 14.12 1.22 -2.71
CA GLY A 85 14.65 0.52 -1.57
C GLY A 85 14.30 1.15 -0.23
N SER A 86 13.18 1.87 -0.15
CA SER A 86 12.64 2.45 1.09
C SER A 86 11.16 2.83 0.93
N PHE A 87 10.35 2.63 1.97
CA PHE A 87 8.99 3.19 2.03
C PHE A 87 8.94 4.70 2.20
N SER A 88 10.05 5.33 2.62
CA SER A 88 10.16 6.78 2.76
C SER A 88 10.07 7.52 1.42
N ASP A 89 10.43 6.85 0.32
CA ASP A 89 10.38 7.44 -1.03
C ASP A 89 9.00 7.23 -1.70
N GLY A 90 8.10 6.49 -1.05
CA GLY A 90 6.73 6.30 -1.53
C GLY A 90 5.88 7.56 -1.45
N MET A 91 4.76 7.56 -2.17
CA MET A 91 3.80 8.66 -2.10
C MET A 91 3.22 8.83 -0.69
N THR A 92 3.36 10.01 -0.11
CA THR A 92 2.80 10.31 1.21
C THR A 92 1.28 10.48 1.18
N LEU A 93 0.61 10.12 2.27
CA LEU A 93 -0.84 10.15 2.39
C LEU A 93 -1.35 11.57 2.71
N GLY A 94 -1.40 12.42 1.68
CA GLY A 94 -1.95 13.77 1.78
C GLY A 94 -1.89 14.50 0.45
N ILE A 95 -2.75 15.51 0.26
CA ILE A 95 -2.89 16.25 -1.01
C ILE A 95 -1.55 16.86 -1.45
N PHE A 96 -0.89 17.59 -0.54
CA PHE A 96 0.44 18.17 -0.79
C PHE A 96 1.53 17.11 -0.97
N GLY A 97 1.37 15.97 -0.32
CA GLY A 97 2.25 14.81 -0.46
C GLY A 97 2.20 14.20 -1.86
N THR A 98 0.99 14.11 -2.43
CA THR A 98 0.78 13.67 -3.81
C THR A 98 1.41 14.64 -4.82
N PHE A 99 1.24 15.96 -4.63
CA PHE A 99 1.90 16.94 -5.50
C PHE A 99 3.43 16.84 -5.41
N ASN A 100 3.98 16.69 -4.19
CA ASN A 100 5.40 16.54 -4.00
C ASN A 100 5.95 15.28 -4.69
N PHE A 101 5.24 14.15 -4.54
CA PHE A 101 5.58 12.90 -5.22
C PHE A 101 5.63 13.09 -6.74
N VAL A 102 4.63 13.74 -7.33
CA VAL A 102 4.59 13.97 -8.79
C VAL A 102 5.72 14.88 -9.29
N ILE A 103 6.18 15.83 -8.49
CA ILE A 103 7.30 16.74 -8.87
C ILE A 103 8.66 16.01 -8.79
N VAL A 104 8.81 15.09 -7.85
CA VAL A 104 10.08 14.39 -7.59
C VAL A 104 10.22 13.09 -8.40
N PHE A 105 9.12 12.55 -8.88
CA PHE A 105 9.06 11.31 -9.68
C PHE A 105 9.91 11.36 -10.96
#